data_AF-A0A0G1K2K3-F1
#
_entry.id   AF-A0A0G1K2K3-F1
#
_cell.length_a   1.000
_cell.length_b   1.000
_cell.length_c   1.000
_cell.angle_alpha   90.00
_cell.angle_beta   90.00
_cell.angle_gamma   90.00
#
_symmetry.space_group_name_H-M   'P 1'
#
loop_
_entity.id
_entity.type
_entity.pdbx_description
1 polymer ?
#
loop_
_entity_poly.entity_id
_entity_poly.type
_entity_poly.pdbx_seq_one_letter_code
_entity_poly.pdbx_strand_id
1 'polypeptide(L)' 'MTQKVIKIGTSAAVVIPKEMLKDLQIKVGDSVALEVNKDRTVKIKPMGGRTPNRNERIAKLTLDFIDRYRNDLEALAKK' A
#
# COMPACT_ATOMS: atom_id res chain seq x y z
N MET A 1 6.65 12.79 17.83
CA MET A 1 6.16 11.95 18.95
C MET A 1 7.15 10.81 19.17
N THR A 2 7.47 10.50 20.42
CA THR A 2 8.31 9.35 20.78
C THR A 2 7.46 8.39 21.60
N GLN A 3 7.50 7.10 21.27
CA GLN A 3 6.77 6.04 21.97
C GLN A 3 7.78 5.06 22.56
N LYS A 4 7.51 4.54 23.76
CA LYS A 4 8.36 3.53 24.38
C LYS A 4 8.06 2.15 23.80
N VAL A 5 9.11 1.33 23.70
CA VAL A 5 8.98 -0.11 23.44
C VAL A 5 8.55 -0.80 24.74
N ILE A 6 7.52 -1.62 24.68
CA ILE A 6 6.98 -2.38 25.82
C ILE A 6 7.16 -3.88 25.59
N LYS A 7 7.36 -4.63 26.68
CA LYS A 7 7.45 -6.09 26.64
C LYS A 7 6.05 -6.70 26.65
N ILE A 8 5.78 -7.63 25.75
CA ILE A 8 4.53 -8.41 25.68
C ILE A 8 4.91 -9.89 25.56
N GLY A 9 4.78 -10.65 26.66
CA GLY A 9 5.19 -12.05 26.72
C GLY A 9 6.68 -12.23 26.39
N THR A 10 6.98 -13.00 25.35
CA THR A 10 8.32 -13.22 24.79
C THR A 10 8.72 -12.19 23.73
N SER A 11 7.84 -11.24 23.40
CA SER A 11 8.00 -10.27 22.32
C SER A 11 8.04 -8.82 22.82
N ALA A 12 8.26 -7.89 21.89
CA ALA A 12 8.23 -6.45 22.13
C ALA A 12 7.22 -5.77 21.20
N ALA A 13 6.59 -4.68 21.68
CA ALA A 13 5.63 -3.90 20.92
C ALA A 13 5.83 -2.39 21.11
N VAL A 14 5.29 -1.61 20.18
CA VAL A 14 5.23 -0.15 20.27
C VAL A 14 3.77 0.27 20.18
N VAL A 15 3.36 1.23 21.01
CA VAL A 15 2.01 1.78 20.97
C VAL A 15 1.90 2.75 19.80
N ILE A 16 1.04 2.44 18.82
CA ILE A 16 0.75 3.32 17.70
C ILE A 16 -0.51 4.14 18.04
N PRO A 17 -0.47 5.48 18.00
CA PRO A 17 -1.63 6.32 18.23
C PRO A 17 -2.77 6.03 17.26
N LYS A 18 -4.02 6.24 17.72
CA LYS A 18 -5.23 6.03 16.90
C LYS A 18 -5.25 6.88 15.62
N GLU A 19 -4.64 8.06 15.65
CA GLU A 19 -4.56 8.94 14.48
C GLU A 19 -3.70 8.31 13.37
N MET A 20 -2.52 7.80 13.70
CA MET A 20 -1.66 7.10 12.74
C MET A 20 -2.28 5.81 12.19
N LEU A 21 -3.08 5.11 12.99
CA LEU A 21 -3.81 3.93 12.50
C LEU A 21 -4.81 4.28 11.40
N LYS A 22 -5.45 5.46 11.48
CA LYS A 22 -6.34 5.95 10.42
C LYS A 22 -5.58 6.27 9.13
N ASP A 23 -4.45 6.96 9.26
CA ASP A 23 -3.61 7.34 8.11
C ASP A 23 -3.04 6.12 7.39
N LEU A 24 -2.65 5.09 8.15
CA LEU A 24 -2.16 3.83 7.62
C LEU A 24 -3.29 2.89 7.14
N GLN A 25 -4.56 3.23 7.44
CA GLN A 25 -5.74 2.41 7.18
C GLN A 25 -5.66 1.00 7.79
N ILE A 26 -5.10 0.91 8.99
CA ILE A 26 -4.88 -0.34 9.73
C ILE A 26 -5.83 -0.38 10.94
N LYS A 27 -6.47 -1.52 11.16
CA LYS A 27 -7.29 -1.79 12.35
C LYS A 27 -6.57 -2.71 13.33
N VAL A 28 -7.00 -2.67 14.58
CA VAL A 28 -6.51 -3.63 15.60
C VAL A 28 -6.90 -5.03 15.16
N GLY A 29 -5.92 -5.93 15.07
CA GLY A 29 -6.08 -7.30 14.58
C GLY A 29 -5.67 -7.51 13.13
N ASP A 30 -5.40 -6.44 12.36
CA ASP A 30 -4.90 -6.58 10.98
C ASP A 30 -3.45 -7.06 10.95
N SER A 31 -3.12 -7.84 9.92
CA SER A 31 -1.73 -8.24 9.64
C SER A 31 -0.96 -7.11 8.96
N VAL A 32 0.29 -6.92 9.40
CA VAL A 32 1.20 -5.89 8.89
C VAL A 32 2.55 -6.51 8.56
N ALA A 33 3.18 -6.01 7.50
CA ALA A 33 4.53 -6.38 7.12
C ALA A 33 5.52 -5.43 7.80
N LEU A 34 6.56 -6.00 8.39
CA LEU A 34 7.64 -5.28 9.05
C LEU A 34 8.93 -5.51 8.25
N GLU A 35 9.54 -4.42 7.78
CA GLU A 35 10.86 -4.44 7.13
C GLU A 35 11.86 -3.67 7.99
N VAL A 36 13.02 -4.26 8.26
CA VAL A 36 14.13 -3.60 8.94
C VAL A 36 15.14 -3.13 7.90
N ASN A 37 15.40 -1.83 7.87
CA ASN A 37 16.33 -1.22 6.94
C ASN A 37 17.74 -1.13 7.55
N LYS A 38 18.75 -0.91 6.68
CA LYS A 38 20.16 -0.78 7.08
C LYS A 38 20.44 0.41 8.00
N ASP A 39 19.62 1.45 7.92
CA ASP A 39 19.68 2.66 8.75
C ASP A 39 19.01 2.48 10.13
N ARG A 40 18.70 1.23 10.53
CA ARG A 40 18.02 0.86 11.77
C ARG A 40 16.59 1.41 11.86
N THR A 41 15.96 1.72 10.73
CA THR A 41 14.54 2.07 10.68
C THR A 41 13.69 0.81 10.48
N VAL A 42 12.50 0.82 11.09
CA VAL A 42 11.48 -0.21 10.87
C VAL A 42 10.36 0.40 10.04
N LYS A 43 10.07 -0.20 8.89
CA LYS A 43 8.98 0.20 8.01
C LYS A 43 7.80 -0.73 8.21
N ILE A 44 6.66 -0.15 8.59
CA ILE A 44 5.40 -0.87 8.79
C ILE A 44 4.53 -0.64 7.56
N LYS A 45 4.07 -1.71 6.93
CA LYS A 45 3.16 -1.65 5.77
C LYS A 45 1.91 -2.50 6.03
N PRO A 46 0.70 -2.01 5.74
CA PRO A 46 -0.50 -2.85 5.79
C PRO A 46 -0.38 -4.01 4.80
N MET A 47 -0.66 -5.25 5.23
CA MET A 47 -0.68 -6.40 4.31
C MET A 47 -1.99 -6.53 3.52
N GLY A 48 -3.00 -5.69 3.81
CA GLY A 48 -4.32 -5.76 3.20
C GLY A 48 -4.92 -4.40 2.82
N GLY A 49 -4.08 -3.38 2.61
CA GLY A 49 -4.55 -2.07 2.21
C GLY A 49 -5.22 -2.15 0.84
N ARG A 50 -6.51 -1.80 0.77
CA ARG A 50 -7.22 -1.42 -0.45
C ARG A 50 -6.45 -0.27 -1.11
N THR A 51 -5.38 -0.62 -1.81
CA THR A 51 -4.93 0.18 -2.94
C THR A 51 -6.19 0.29 -3.80
N PRO A 52 -6.65 1.48 -4.27
CA PRO A 52 -7.56 1.51 -5.41
C PRO A 52 -6.93 0.56 -6.40
N ASN A 53 -7.65 -0.54 -6.67
CA ASN A 53 -7.09 -1.83 -7.04
C ASN A 53 -5.94 -1.52 -8.00
N ARG A 54 -4.69 -1.95 -7.80
CA ARG A 54 -3.62 -1.56 -8.75
C ARG A 54 -4.09 -1.78 -10.21
N ASN A 55 -4.95 -2.78 -10.37
CA ASN A 55 -5.79 -3.08 -11.51
C ASN A 55 -6.78 -1.96 -11.93
N GLU A 56 -7.51 -1.29 -11.05
CA GLU A 56 -8.34 -0.10 -11.36
C GLU A 56 -7.50 1.07 -11.89
N ARG A 57 -6.35 1.36 -11.26
CA ARG A 57 -5.45 2.43 -11.76
C ARG A 57 -4.88 2.09 -13.13
N ILE A 58 -4.41 0.85 -13.30
CA ILE A 58 -3.92 0.35 -14.59
C ILE A 58 -5.06 0.37 -15.61
N ALA A 59 -6.25 -0.15 -15.27
CA ALA A 59 -7.40 -0.18 -16.16
C ALA A 59 -7.80 1.21 -16.63
N LYS A 60 -7.82 2.20 -15.74
CA LYS A 60 -8.10 3.59 -16.11
C LYS A 60 -7.05 4.16 -17.07
N LEU A 61 -5.77 3.97 -16.76
CA LEU A 61 -4.68 4.43 -17.64
C LEU A 61 -4.70 3.72 -19.00
N THR A 62 -5.02 2.43 -19.02
CA THR A 62 -5.15 1.63 -20.24
C THR A 62 -6.34 2.09 -21.07
N LEU A 63 -7.50 2.36 -20.46
CA LEU A 63 -8.67 2.93 -21.12
C LEU A 63 -8.34 4.30 -21.73
N ASP A 64 -7.75 5.20 -20.95
CA ASP A 64 -7.36 6.54 -21.42
C ASP A 64 -6.37 6.46 -22.60
N PHE A 65 -5.45 5.49 -22.59
CA PHE A 65 -4.53 5.24 -23.70
C PHE A 65 -5.24 4.71 -24.94
N ILE A 66 -6.10 3.69 -24.78
CA ILE A 66 -6.87 3.11 -25.89
C ILE A 66 -7.74 4.17 -26.55
N ASP A 67 -8.42 5.00 -25.78
CA ASP A 67 -9.32 6.00 -26.33
C ASP A 67 -8.56 7.14 -27.03
N ARG A 68 -7.37 7.52 -26.53
CA ARG A 68 -6.53 8.52 -27.19
C ARG A 68 -5.99 8.05 -28.53
N TYR A 69 -5.65 6.78 -28.65
CA TYR A 69 -4.98 6.21 -29.84
C TYR A 69 -5.88 5.25 -30.63
N ARG A 70 -7.20 5.31 -30.45
CA ARG A 70 -8.14 4.32 -31.00
C ARG A 70 -7.97 4.10 -32.50
N ASN A 71 -7.91 5.18 -33.27
CA ASN A 71 -7.77 5.11 -34.73
C ASN A 71 -6.44 4.45 -35.16
N ASP A 72 -5.35 4.76 -34.46
CA ASP A 72 -4.02 4.19 -34.75
C ASP A 72 -3.97 2.71 -34.40
N LEU A 73 -4.56 2.33 -33.26
CA LEU A 73 -4.67 0.94 -32.82
C LEU A 73 -5.53 0.10 -33.78
N GLU A 74 -6.64 0.67 -34.27
CA GLU A 74 -7.50 0.02 -35.27
C GLU A 74 -6.81 -0.12 -36.63
N ALA A 75 -6.01 0.87 -37.03
CA ALA A 75 -5.20 0.80 -38.25
C ALA A 75 -4.10 -0.28 -38.15
N LEU A 76 -3.47 -0.41 -36.98
CA LEU A 76 -2.48 -1.46 -36.68
C LEU A 76 -3.10 -2.86 -36.69
N ALA A 77 -4.33 -3.02 -36.19
CA ALA A 77 -5.01 -4.31 -36.12
C ALA A 77 -5.52 -4.82 -37.49
N LYS A 78 -5.64 -3.93 -38.48
CA LYS A 78 -6.05 -4.26 -39.86
C LYS A 78 -4.88 -4.67 -40.77
N LYS A 79 -3.68 -4.74 -40.22
CA LYS A 79 -2.46 -5.13 -40.91
C LYS A 79 -2.08 -6.57 -40.56
#